data_AF-A0A418XQD6-F1
#
_entry.id   AF-A0A418XQD6-F1
#
_cell.length_a   1.000
_cell.length_b   1.000
_cell.length_c   1.000
_cell.angle_alpha   90.00
_cell.angle_beta   90.00
_cell.angle_gamma   90.00
#
_symmetry.space_group_name_H-M   'P 1'
#
loop_
_entity.id
_entity.type
_entity.pdbx_description
1 polymer ?
#
loop_
_entity_poly.entity_id
_entity_poly.type
_entity_poly.pdbx_seq_one_letter_code
_entity_poly.pdbx_strand_id
1 'polypeptide(L)'
;FVRDAERNLVYCPQGEILRQKSIKRNGMIRYCNKLACKKCKCKCTIQKFKEADFNKDTLIKATEAKRKQLKEENKDKPKPPRMKVVKKVVRYVLHLDQNKMDNRKCLSEHPFGTMKRALGQYYFLLKGKLKVTAEMGLFCLSYNLRRAISLKGVPALIASLG
;
A
#
# COMPACT_ATOMS: atom_id res chain seq x y z
N PHE A 1 18.34 26.71 10.71
CA PHE A 1 17.26 26.79 11.69
C PHE A 1 17.66 25.97 12.89
N VAL A 2 17.56 26.54 14.09
CA VAL A 2 17.87 25.88 15.35
C VAL A 2 16.58 25.79 16.15
N ARG A 3 16.20 24.59 16.59
CA ARG A 3 15.02 24.34 17.40
C ARG A 3 15.43 24.28 18.86
N ASP A 4 14.77 25.10 19.67
CA ASP A 4 14.74 24.97 21.12
C ASP A 4 13.56 24.07 21.49
N ALA A 5 13.87 22.87 21.98
CA ALA A 5 12.88 21.86 22.31
C ALA A 5 12.12 22.17 23.61
N GLU A 6 12.77 22.82 24.57
CA GLU A 6 12.17 23.17 25.86
C GLU A 6 11.11 24.25 25.68
N ARG A 7 11.44 25.28 24.91
CA ARG A 7 10.55 26.43 24.67
C ARG A 7 9.62 26.24 23.48
N ASN A 8 9.77 25.15 22.72
CA ASN A 8 9.08 24.90 21.47
C ASN A 8 9.16 26.08 20.50
N LEU A 9 10.38 26.60 20.30
CA LEU A 9 10.66 27.70 19.39
C LEU A 9 11.69 27.27 18.34
N VAL A 10 11.65 27.91 17.18
CA VAL A 10 12.65 27.72 16.13
C VAL A 10 13.23 29.06 15.73
N TYR A 11 14.55 29.16 15.70
CA TYR A 11 15.28 30.35 15.25
C TYR A 11 15.67 30.22 13.77
N CYS A 12 15.29 31.17 12.90
CA CYS A 12 15.81 31.28 11.52
C CYS A 12 17.26 31.80 11.57
N PRO A 13 18.08 31.54 10.54
CA PRO A 13 19.42 32.13 10.40
C PRO A 13 19.49 33.67 10.50
N GLN A 14 18.37 34.39 10.34
CA GLN A 14 18.31 35.84 10.55
C GLN A 14 18.03 36.22 12.03
N GLY A 15 18.00 35.26 12.95
CA GLY A 15 17.75 35.48 14.40
C GLY A 15 16.27 35.54 14.79
N GLU A 16 15.36 35.59 13.83
CA GLU A 16 13.92 35.68 14.07
C GLU A 16 13.32 34.40 14.66
N ILE A 17 12.33 34.56 15.56
CA ILE A 17 11.64 33.48 16.25
C ILE A 17 10.43 33.00 15.44
N LEU A 18 10.38 31.69 15.19
CA LEU A 18 9.26 30.99 14.58
C LEU A 18 8.50 30.20 15.65
N ARG A 19 7.18 30.39 15.71
CA ARG A 19 6.29 29.70 16.65
C ARG A 19 5.61 28.51 15.98
N GLN A 20 5.23 27.53 16.81
CA GLN A 20 4.47 26.37 16.35
C GLN A 20 3.12 26.80 15.78
N LYS A 21 2.79 26.25 14.61
CA LYS A 21 1.54 26.48 13.88
C LYS A 21 0.62 25.26 13.95
N SER A 22 1.16 24.06 13.72
CA SER A 22 0.39 22.82 13.72
C SER A 22 1.27 21.59 13.88
N ILE A 23 0.65 20.47 14.25
CA ILE A 23 1.26 19.13 14.27
C ILE A 23 0.63 18.32 13.13
N LYS A 24 1.46 17.68 12.31
CA LYS A 24 0.98 16.82 11.22
C LYS A 24 0.65 15.42 11.72
N ARG A 25 -0.13 14.65 10.95
CA ARG A 25 -0.46 13.24 11.25
C ARG A 25 0.77 12.34 11.43
N ASN A 26 1.90 12.70 10.83
CA ASN A 26 3.17 11.98 10.95
C ASN A 26 4.05 12.45 12.12
N GLY A 27 3.51 13.25 13.04
CA GLY A 27 4.23 13.74 14.23
C GLY A 27 5.17 14.93 13.99
N MET A 28 5.32 15.40 12.74
CA MET A 28 6.13 16.59 12.46
C MET A 28 5.43 17.86 12.95
N ILE A 29 6.19 18.71 13.65
CA ILE A 29 5.73 20.00 14.15
C ILE A 29 6.14 21.09 13.16
N ARG A 30 5.18 21.91 12.77
CA ARG A 30 5.35 22.98 11.80
C ARG A 30 5.52 24.32 12.50
N TYR A 31 6.59 25.04 12.17
CA TYR A 31 6.90 26.36 12.70
C TYR A 31 6.81 27.43 11.62
N CYS A 32 6.27 28.59 11.95
CA CYS A 32 6.23 29.72 11.02
C CYS A 32 6.25 31.08 11.74
N ASN A 33 6.73 32.10 11.05
CA ASN A 33 6.50 33.50 11.39
C ASN A 33 6.39 34.30 10.08
N LYS A 34 5.16 34.47 9.60
CA LYS A 34 4.90 35.10 8.29
C LYS A 34 5.34 36.57 8.26
N LEU A 35 5.26 37.29 9.38
CA LEU A 35 5.63 38.71 9.46
C LEU A 35 7.15 38.88 9.31
N ALA A 36 7.94 38.12 10.07
CA ALA A 36 9.39 38.08 9.94
C ALA A 36 9.81 37.63 8.54
N CYS A 37 9.13 36.61 8.00
CA CYS A 37 9.41 36.07 6.68
C CYS A 37 9.04 37.01 5.51
N LYS A 38 8.11 37.95 5.69
CA LYS A 38 7.78 39.00 4.71
C LYS A 38 8.92 40.02 4.58
N LYS A 39 9.56 40.40 5.69
CA LYS A 39 10.68 41.36 5.76
C LYS A 39 12.07 40.72 5.64
N CYS A 40 12.13 39.41 5.44
CA CYS A 40 13.36 38.62 5.44
C CYS A 40 14.22 38.90 4.19
N LYS A 41 15.49 39.27 4.40
CA LYS A 41 16.45 39.59 3.34
C LYS A 41 17.07 38.32 2.74
N CYS A 42 17.35 37.31 3.56
CA CYS A 42 18.09 36.11 3.16
C CYS A 42 17.24 35.01 2.53
N LYS A 43 15.91 35.19 2.43
CA LYS A 43 14.94 34.21 1.90
C LYS A 43 15.22 32.79 2.43
N CYS A 44 15.34 32.63 3.76
CA CYS A 44 15.78 31.38 4.43
C CYS A 44 14.93 30.12 4.14
N THR A 45 13.74 30.28 3.54
CA THR A 45 12.83 29.21 3.12
C THR A 45 12.47 29.36 1.64
N ILE A 46 12.53 28.26 0.89
CA ILE A 46 12.22 28.22 -0.56
C ILE A 46 10.72 28.00 -0.80
N GLN A 47 10.05 27.37 0.15
CA GLN A 47 8.63 27.03 0.09
C GLN A 47 7.74 28.29 0.10
N LYS A 48 6.68 28.30 -0.72
CA LYS A 48 5.70 29.41 -0.84
C LYS A 48 5.15 29.89 0.51
N PHE A 49 4.92 28.98 1.43
CA PHE A 49 4.32 29.28 2.74
C PHE A 49 5.34 29.68 3.81
N LYS A 50 6.65 29.62 3.51
CA LYS A 50 7.76 29.99 4.40
C LYS A 50 7.67 29.31 5.77
N GLU A 51 7.47 27.99 5.74
CA GLU A 51 7.29 27.12 6.91
C GLU A 51 8.51 26.24 7.12
N ALA A 52 8.81 25.92 8.39
CA ALA A 52 9.86 25.01 8.77
C ALA A 52 9.28 23.84 9.58
N ASP A 53 9.31 22.65 8.99
CA ASP A 53 8.88 21.42 9.68
C ASP A 53 10.07 20.77 10.40
N PHE A 54 9.87 20.41 11.67
CA PHE A 54 10.82 19.70 12.52
C PHE A 54 10.19 18.42 13.08
N ASN A 55 11.00 17.36 13.20
CA ASN A 55 10.66 16.20 14.02
C ASN A 55 11.07 16.47 15.48
N LYS A 56 10.52 15.70 16.44
CA LYS A 56 10.85 15.75 17.87
C LYS A 56 12.36 15.68 18.13
N ASP A 57 13.07 14.84 17.39
CA ASP A 57 14.49 14.57 17.63
C ASP A 57 15.44 15.48 16.82
N THR A 58 14.92 16.22 15.84
CA THR A 58 15.76 17.08 15.00
C THR A 58 15.89 18.47 15.63
N LEU A 59 17.09 18.84 16.05
CA LEU A 59 17.37 20.16 16.65
C LEU A 59 17.91 21.17 15.62
N ILE A 60 18.63 20.71 14.60
CA ILE A 60 19.27 21.59 13.63
C ILE A 60 18.81 21.20 12.23
N LYS A 61 18.33 22.20 11.47
CA LYS A 61 18.01 22.05 10.05
C LYS A 61 18.79 23.08 9.24
N ALA A 62 19.71 22.59 8.41
CA ALA A 62 20.49 23.43 7.50
C ALA A 62 19.56 24.11 6.48
N THR A 63 19.86 25.37 6.14
CA THR A 63 19.26 26.01 4.96
C THR A 63 19.76 25.35 3.69
N GLU A 64 19.01 25.47 2.60
CA GLU A 64 19.45 24.92 1.31
C GLU A 64 20.82 25.46 0.86
N ALA A 65 21.14 26.73 1.17
CA ALA A 65 22.45 27.31 0.91
C ALA A 65 23.58 26.57 1.67
N LYS A 66 23.42 26.35 2.98
CA LYS A 66 24.38 25.57 3.78
C LYS A 66 24.42 24.09 3.36
N ARG A 67 23.31 23.56 2.85
CA ARG A 67 23.22 22.19 2.31
C ARG A 67 23.95 22.04 0.97
N LYS A 68 24.06 23.11 0.16
CA LYS A 68 24.90 23.14 -1.04
C LYS A 68 26.38 23.21 -0.69
N GLN A 69 26.76 24.07 0.26
CA GLN A 69 28.14 24.15 0.76
C GLN A 69 28.61 22.80 1.35
N LEU A 70 27.80 22.17 2.22
CA LEU A 70 28.10 20.83 2.75
C LEU A 70 28.17 19.74 1.67
N LYS A 71 27.48 19.91 0.53
CA LYS A 71 27.58 18.99 -0.61
C LYS A 71 28.87 19.20 -1.41
N GLU A 72 29.36 20.43 -1.47
CA GLU A 72 30.64 20.77 -2.11
C GLU A 72 31.80 20.28 -1.25
N GLU A 73 31.78 20.51 0.07
CA GLU A 73 32.78 20.01 1.03
C GLU A 73 32.82 18.48 1.14
N ASN A 74 31.72 17.77 0.86
CA ASN A 74 31.69 16.30 0.85
C ASN A 74 32.01 15.68 -0.53
N LYS A 75 32.45 16.45 -1.54
CA LYS A 75 32.89 15.87 -2.82
C LYS A 75 34.16 15.01 -2.68
N ASP A 76 35.02 15.33 -1.72
CA ASP A 76 36.32 14.65 -1.52
C ASP A 76 36.25 13.39 -0.65
N LYS A 77 35.09 13.07 -0.07
CA LYS A 77 34.93 11.81 0.69
C LYS A 77 34.52 10.68 -0.25
N PRO A 78 35.19 9.51 -0.21
CA PRO A 78 34.80 8.37 -1.01
C PRO A 78 33.36 7.95 -0.66
N LYS A 79 32.48 7.93 -1.66
CA LYS A 79 31.10 7.48 -1.47
C LYS A 79 31.11 5.98 -1.13
N PRO A 80 30.30 5.52 -0.17
CA PRO A 80 30.19 4.09 0.12
C PRO A 80 29.78 3.33 -1.15
N PRO A 81 30.30 2.10 -1.36
CA PRO A 81 30.00 1.32 -2.55
C PRO A 81 28.48 1.09 -2.65
N ARG A 82 27.89 1.49 -3.78
CA ARG A 82 26.47 1.18 -4.08
C ARG A 82 26.33 -0.32 -4.34
N MET A 83 25.71 -1.05 -3.42
CA MET A 83 25.23 -2.41 -3.70
C MET A 83 24.13 -2.34 -4.77
N LYS A 84 24.41 -2.81 -5.98
CA LYS A 84 23.39 -3.01 -7.02
C LYS A 84 22.61 -4.29 -6.69
N VAL A 85 21.42 -4.16 -6.13
CA VAL A 85 20.50 -5.29 -5.98
C VAL A 85 19.83 -5.54 -7.33
N VAL A 86 20.35 -6.48 -8.11
CA VAL A 86 19.72 -6.93 -9.35
C VAL A 86 18.53 -7.81 -8.98
N LYS A 87 17.31 -7.29 -9.10
CA LYS A 87 16.09 -8.11 -8.99
C LYS A 87 15.97 -8.92 -10.27
N LYS A 88 16.11 -10.25 -10.19
CA LYS A 88 15.78 -11.15 -11.30
C LYS A 88 14.27 -11.05 -11.56
N VAL A 89 13.89 -10.42 -12.67
CA VAL A 89 12.50 -10.39 -13.13
C VAL A 89 12.31 -11.57 -14.08
N VAL A 90 11.47 -12.53 -13.71
CA VAL A 90 11.10 -13.64 -14.59
C VAL A 90 9.87 -13.22 -15.40
N ARG A 91 9.97 -13.30 -16.73
CA ARG A 91 8.83 -13.10 -17.63
C ARG A 91 8.29 -14.47 -18.02
N TYR A 92 7.12 -14.82 -17.52
CA TYR A 92 6.39 -16.00 -17.97
C TYR A 92 5.53 -15.62 -19.19
N VAL A 93 5.77 -16.28 -20.33
CA VAL A 93 4.88 -16.21 -21.49
C VAL A 93 4.03 -17.47 -21.45
N LEU A 94 2.73 -17.30 -21.15
CA LEU A 94 1.77 -18.39 -21.17
C LEU A 94 1.39 -18.67 -22.63
N HIS A 95 1.80 -19.83 -23.13
CA HIS A 95 1.35 -20.31 -24.43
C HIS A 95 -0.03 -20.95 -24.25
N LEU A 96 -1.02 -20.48 -25.00
CA LEU A 96 -2.35 -21.07 -24.97
C LEU A 96 -2.29 -22.46 -25.63
N ASP A 97 -2.62 -23.46 -24.84
CA ASP A 97 -2.82 -24.83 -25.29
C ASP A 97 -4.33 -25.06 -25.44
N GLN A 98 -4.78 -25.18 -26.68
CA GLN A 98 -6.21 -25.25 -27.01
C GLN A 98 -6.90 -26.42 -26.30
N ASN A 99 -6.24 -27.59 -26.25
CA ASN A 99 -6.79 -28.78 -25.60
C ASN A 99 -6.98 -28.56 -24.09
N LYS A 100 -6.04 -27.87 -23.44
CA LYS A 100 -6.17 -27.52 -22.02
C LYS A 100 -7.29 -26.50 -21.78
N MET A 101 -7.48 -25.56 -22.70
CA MET A 101 -8.57 -24.58 -22.62
C MET A 101 -9.94 -25.25 -22.75
N ASP A 102 -10.10 -26.17 -23.70
CA ASP A 102 -11.34 -26.90 -23.91
C ASP A 102 -11.68 -27.79 -22.69
N ASN A 103 -10.68 -28.47 -22.12
CA ASN A 103 -10.87 -29.23 -20.88
C ASN A 103 -11.29 -28.35 -19.70
N ARG A 104 -10.70 -27.15 -19.55
CA ARG A 104 -11.08 -26.22 -18.47
C ARG A 104 -12.52 -25.76 -18.58
N LYS A 105 -12.98 -25.48 -19.81
CA LYS A 105 -14.34 -25.05 -20.09
C LYS A 105 -15.36 -26.05 -19.56
N CYS A 106 -15.13 -27.34 -19.81
CA CYS A 106 -16.01 -28.42 -19.37
C CYS A 106 -15.86 -28.77 -17.88
N LEU A 107 -14.63 -28.85 -17.38
CA LEU A 107 -14.35 -29.36 -16.02
C LEU A 107 -14.56 -28.31 -14.92
N SER A 108 -14.26 -27.04 -15.20
CA SER A 108 -14.27 -25.99 -14.18
C SER A 108 -15.29 -24.92 -14.47
N GLU A 109 -15.26 -24.34 -15.67
CA GLU A 109 -16.07 -23.16 -16.00
C GLU A 109 -17.57 -23.51 -16.04
N HIS A 110 -17.93 -24.66 -16.60
CA HIS A 110 -19.32 -25.10 -16.63
C HIS A 110 -19.90 -25.33 -15.21
N PRO A 111 -19.27 -26.10 -14.30
CA PRO A 111 -19.73 -26.21 -12.91
C PRO A 111 -19.88 -24.87 -12.18
N PHE A 112 -18.88 -23.98 -12.28
CA PHE A 112 -18.97 -22.65 -11.67
C PHE A 112 -20.08 -21.79 -12.31
N GLY A 113 -20.29 -21.94 -13.62
CA GLY A 113 -21.39 -21.32 -14.34
C GLY A 113 -22.75 -21.79 -13.84
N THR A 114 -22.93 -23.10 -13.65
CA THR A 114 -24.17 -23.67 -13.10
C THR A 114 -24.42 -23.21 -11.67
N MET A 115 -23.40 -23.26 -10.81
CA MET A 115 -23.53 -22.81 -9.41
C MET A 115 -23.93 -21.33 -9.33
N LYS A 116 -23.26 -20.46 -10.09
CA LYS A 116 -23.57 -19.04 -10.06
C LYS A 116 -24.91 -18.72 -10.73
N ARG A 117 -25.13 -19.19 -11.95
CA ARG A 117 -26.27 -18.79 -12.78
C ARG A 117 -27.54 -19.59 -12.51
N ALA A 118 -27.44 -20.92 -12.47
CA ALA A 118 -28.60 -21.79 -12.36
C ALA A 118 -29.04 -22.04 -10.91
N LEU A 119 -28.10 -22.04 -9.96
CA LEU A 119 -28.41 -22.12 -8.52
C LEU A 119 -28.50 -20.75 -7.83
N GLY A 120 -28.28 -19.65 -8.57
CA GLY A 120 -28.40 -18.28 -8.05
C GLY A 120 -27.29 -17.86 -7.07
N GLN A 121 -26.21 -18.63 -6.94
CA GLN A 121 -25.16 -18.41 -5.95
C GLN A 121 -24.12 -17.38 -6.44
N TYR A 122 -24.58 -16.16 -6.73
CA TYR A 122 -23.71 -15.06 -7.19
C TYR A 122 -22.92 -14.40 -6.06
N TYR A 123 -23.48 -14.40 -4.85
CA TYR A 123 -22.95 -13.70 -3.68
C TYR A 123 -22.98 -14.61 -2.46
N PHE A 124 -22.03 -14.41 -1.55
CA PHE A 124 -22.03 -15.06 -0.25
C PHE A 124 -22.87 -14.23 0.74
N LEU A 125 -23.67 -14.91 1.55
CA LEU A 125 -24.46 -14.31 2.62
C LEU A 125 -23.60 -14.07 3.87
N LEU A 126 -22.62 -14.93 4.12
CA LEU A 126 -21.78 -14.85 5.31
C LEU A 126 -20.56 -13.94 5.09
N LYS A 127 -20.03 -13.40 6.19
CA LYS A 127 -18.81 -12.59 6.21
C LYS A 127 -17.70 -13.30 6.98
N GLY A 128 -16.48 -13.17 6.48
CA GLY A 128 -15.27 -13.77 7.06
C GLY A 128 -14.89 -15.10 6.42
N LYS A 129 -13.58 -15.36 6.31
CA LYS A 129 -13.02 -16.47 5.51
C LYS A 129 -13.59 -17.84 5.90
N LEU A 130 -13.55 -18.20 7.18
CA LEU A 130 -14.01 -19.51 7.67
C LEU A 130 -15.49 -19.78 7.29
N LYS A 131 -16.37 -18.80 7.53
CA LYS A 131 -17.79 -18.92 7.25
C LYS A 131 -18.08 -19.00 5.75
N VAL A 132 -17.42 -18.14 4.96
CA VAL A 132 -17.54 -18.15 3.49
C VAL A 132 -17.03 -19.46 2.89
N THR A 133 -15.95 -20.04 3.44
CA THR A 133 -15.46 -21.35 2.99
C THR A 133 -16.47 -22.46 3.25
N ALA A 134 -17.14 -22.45 4.41
CA ALA A 134 -18.21 -23.40 4.69
C ALA A 134 -19.39 -23.24 3.73
N GLU A 135 -19.82 -22.00 3.47
CA GLU A 135 -20.89 -21.67 2.53
C GLU A 135 -20.55 -22.14 1.09
N MET A 136 -19.33 -21.87 0.62
CA MET A 136 -18.84 -22.38 -0.65
C MET A 136 -18.83 -23.91 -0.71
N GLY A 137 -18.44 -24.58 0.38
CA GLY A 137 -18.49 -26.03 0.49
C GLY A 137 -19.90 -26.59 0.31
N LEU A 138 -20.91 -25.95 0.91
CA LEU A 138 -22.32 -26.32 0.75
C LEU A 138 -22.83 -26.09 -0.68
N PHE A 139 -22.42 -25.00 -1.34
CA PHE A 139 -22.75 -24.78 -2.76
C PHE A 139 -22.17 -25.86 -3.66
N CYS A 140 -20.89 -26.21 -3.48
CA CYS A 140 -20.25 -27.28 -4.24
C CYS A 140 -20.93 -28.64 -3.96
N LEU A 141 -21.27 -28.94 -2.70
CA LEU A 141 -21.93 -30.18 -2.33
C LEU A 141 -23.31 -30.29 -2.99
N SER A 142 -24.13 -29.24 -2.91
CA SER A 142 -25.46 -29.25 -3.52
C SER A 142 -25.40 -29.41 -5.04
N TYR A 143 -24.44 -28.77 -5.71
CA TYR A 143 -24.19 -28.99 -7.14
C TYR A 143 -23.80 -30.44 -7.42
N ASN A 144 -22.87 -31.01 -6.66
CA ASN A 144 -22.42 -32.39 -6.83
C ASN A 144 -23.56 -33.39 -6.64
N LEU A 145 -24.41 -33.19 -5.64
CA LEU A 145 -25.59 -34.03 -5.41
C LEU A 145 -26.58 -33.93 -6.57
N ARG A 146 -26.91 -32.72 -7.02
CA ARG A 146 -27.79 -32.51 -8.17
C ARG A 146 -27.24 -33.19 -9.43
N ARG A 147 -25.93 -33.05 -9.67
CA ARG A 147 -25.25 -33.68 -10.81
C ARG A 147 -25.25 -35.21 -10.70
N ALA A 148 -24.96 -35.76 -9.52
CA ALA A 148 -24.98 -37.21 -9.28
C ALA A 148 -26.37 -37.80 -9.54
N ILE A 149 -27.42 -37.12 -9.04
CA ILE A 149 -28.81 -37.52 -9.28
C ILE A 149 -29.14 -37.47 -10.77
N SER A 150 -28.73 -36.42 -11.50
CA SER A 150 -28.97 -36.33 -12.94
C SER A 150 -28.23 -37.41 -13.76
N LEU A 151 -27.03 -37.82 -13.33
CA LEU A 151 -26.21 -38.80 -14.06
C LEU A 151 -26.59 -40.26 -13.77
N LYS A 152 -26.95 -40.57 -12.53
CA LYS A 152 -27.17 -41.96 -12.07
C LYS A 152 -28.62 -42.24 -11.67
N GLY A 153 -29.40 -41.21 -11.34
CA GLY A 153 -30.72 -41.35 -10.75
C GLY A 153 -30.67 -41.68 -9.26
N VAL A 154 -31.73 -41.29 -8.55
CA VAL A 154 -31.86 -41.54 -7.09
C VAL A 154 -31.82 -43.04 -6.76
N PRO A 155 -32.51 -43.95 -7.48
CA PRO A 155 -32.52 -45.37 -7.13
C PRO A 155 -31.13 -46.01 -7.18
N ALA A 156 -30.33 -45.70 -8.21
CA ALA A 156 -28.98 -46.25 -8.35
C ALA A 156 -28.04 -45.73 -7.25
N LEU A 157 -28.20 -44.48 -6.82
CA LEU A 157 -27.42 -43.91 -5.72
C LEU A 157 -27.76 -44.60 -4.39
N ILE A 158 -29.04 -44.86 -4.11
CA ILE A 158 -29.47 -45.57 -2.91
C ILE A 158 -28.96 -47.02 -2.92
N ALA A 159 -29.04 -47.70 -4.07
CA ALA A 159 -28.51 -49.05 -4.22
C ALA A 159 -26.98 -49.12 -4.02
N SER A 160 -26.26 -48.03 -4.29
CA SER A 160 -24.80 -47.96 -4.08
C SER A 160 -24.40 -47.65 -2.62
N LEU A 161 -25.36 -47.36 -1.75
CA LEU A 161 -25.13 -47.12 -0.31
C LEU A 161 -25.28 -48.39 0.54
N GLY A 162 -25.78 -49.49 -0.06
CA GLY A 162 -25.87 -50.82 0.54
C GLY A 162 -24.91 -51.81 -0.11
#